data_AF-A0A6G3RJ43-F1
#
_entry.id   AF-A0A6G3RJ43-F1
#
_cell.length_a   1.000
_cell.length_b   1.000
_cell.length_c   1.000
_cell.angle_alpha   90.00
_cell.angle_beta   90.00
_cell.angle_gamma   90.00
#
_symmetry.space_group_name_H-M   'P 1'
#
loop_
_entity.id
_entity.type
_entity.pdbx_description
1 polymer ?
#
loop_
_entity_poly.entity_id
_entity_poly.type
_entity_poly.pdbx_seq_one_letter_code
_entity_poly.pdbx_strand_id
1 'polypeptide(L)'
;MSYVGPEFDPSQPPRRSIRRPLTVAAALVPTCLAGYLVYQATSGPDGNEPARSLPASSSASADPDTPSGSSSPSSSLSSGTDPSDKAREKDKNDKDGKGGDADDNDSATKPSGGRPAANGPLKGKVVVIDPGHNPGNFRHASEINRQVDIGTNRKECDTTGTSTNHGYTEAKFTLDVARKLRTLLHKQGATVEFTQDGDRPWGPCVDERARIGNKAHADAVVSIHADGSGAGNRGYHVIMPGKVRSGSADTSAIVGPSKELGERVAGKFLSATGSAPSNYIGGGTGLDTRTDLGGLNLSTVPKVFIECGNMRDAKDEALLTSPAWRQKAAQGISEGIAGFLRK
;
A
#
# COMPACT_ATOMS: atom_id res chain seq x y z
N MET A 1 -53.90 -16.04 46.28
CA MET A 1 -54.91 -15.06 46.72
C MET A 1 -54.17 -14.03 47.58
N SER A 2 -54.20 -12.73 47.31
CA SER A 2 -55.40 -11.91 47.10
C SER A 2 -55.14 -10.75 46.14
N TYR A 3 -56.18 -10.47 45.37
CA TYR A 3 -56.34 -9.35 44.45
C TYR A 3 -56.75 -8.11 45.26
N VAL A 4 -56.12 -6.97 45.01
CA VAL A 4 -56.62 -5.66 45.45
C VAL A 4 -56.52 -4.71 44.25
N GLY A 5 -57.67 -4.38 43.69
CA GLY A 5 -57.86 -3.33 42.69
C GLY A 5 -57.97 -1.94 43.33
N PRO A 6 -58.08 -0.88 42.51
CA PRO A 6 -57.50 0.43 42.82
C PRO A 6 -58.48 1.42 43.45
N GLU A 7 -57.97 2.28 44.33
CA GLU A 7 -58.64 3.50 44.76
C GLU A 7 -58.26 4.67 43.83
N PHE A 8 -59.29 5.36 43.36
CA PHE A 8 -59.24 6.61 42.60
C PHE A 8 -59.16 7.79 43.57
N ASP A 9 -58.30 8.78 43.29
CA ASP A 9 -58.40 10.13 43.84
C ASP A 9 -58.15 11.16 42.70
N PRO A 10 -58.91 12.28 42.61
CA PRO A 10 -59.07 13.01 41.37
C PRO A 10 -58.19 14.26 41.24
N SER A 11 -57.87 14.57 39.99
CA SER A 11 -57.74 15.93 39.43
C SER A 11 -56.71 16.90 40.02
N GLN A 12 -55.57 17.03 39.33
CA GLN A 12 -54.86 18.30 39.18
C GLN A 12 -54.85 18.74 37.70
N PRO A 13 -55.00 20.05 37.40
CA PRO A 13 -55.19 20.55 36.04
C PRO A 13 -53.88 20.66 35.23
N PRO A 14 -53.95 20.64 33.89
CA PRO A 14 -52.78 20.52 33.04
C PRO A 14 -52.07 21.87 32.83
N ARG A 15 -50.76 21.91 33.11
CA ARG A 15 -49.89 23.00 32.64
C ARG A 15 -49.48 22.72 31.20
N ARG A 16 -50.07 23.46 30.25
CA ARG A 16 -49.55 23.67 28.90
C ARG A 16 -48.25 24.48 28.99
N SER A 17 -47.14 23.96 28.48
CA SER A 17 -46.01 24.79 28.04
C SER A 17 -45.69 24.52 26.58
N ILE A 18 -45.49 25.62 25.88
CA ILE A 18 -45.39 25.81 24.44
C ILE A 18 -44.07 25.22 23.89
N ARG A 19 -44.16 24.61 22.70
CA ARG A 19 -43.03 24.15 21.88
C ARG A 19 -42.16 25.32 21.42
N ARG A 20 -40.83 25.18 21.47
CA ARG A 20 -39.92 25.66 20.41
C ARG A 20 -38.72 24.71 20.24
N PRO A 21 -38.27 24.46 19.00
CA PRO A 21 -37.16 23.57 18.71
C PRO A 21 -35.81 24.31 18.92
N LEU A 22 -34.85 23.65 19.57
CA LEU A 22 -33.46 24.09 19.57
C LEU A 22 -32.74 23.35 18.43
N THR A 23 -32.66 24.01 17.28
CA THR A 23 -31.61 23.78 16.29
C THR A 23 -30.31 24.37 16.81
N VAL A 24 -29.38 23.53 17.27
CA VAL A 24 -27.97 23.91 17.41
C VAL A 24 -27.22 23.33 16.23
N ALA A 25 -26.87 24.21 15.30
CA ALA A 25 -25.98 23.90 14.20
C ALA A 25 -24.57 23.63 14.75
N ALA A 26 -24.00 22.50 14.35
CA ALA A 26 -22.58 22.23 14.50
C ALA A 26 -21.79 23.18 13.60
N ALA A 27 -20.92 23.99 14.20
CA ALA A 27 -19.87 24.73 13.49
C ALA A 27 -18.51 24.21 13.99
N LEU A 28 -18.05 23.11 13.41
CA LEU A 28 -16.65 22.70 13.45
C LEU A 28 -15.95 23.36 12.26
N VAL A 29 -15.07 24.31 12.54
CA VAL A 29 -14.11 24.87 11.58
C VAL A 29 -12.71 24.77 12.21
N PRO A 30 -11.68 24.39 11.42
CA PRO A 30 -10.61 23.52 11.90
C PRO A 30 -9.44 24.28 12.54
N THR A 31 -8.91 23.69 13.61
CA THR A 31 -7.70 24.06 14.35
C THR A 31 -6.38 23.83 13.58
N CYS A 32 -6.41 23.77 12.25
CA CYS A 32 -5.21 23.51 11.44
C CYS A 32 -4.42 24.77 11.06
N LEU A 33 -4.90 25.98 11.33
CA LEU A 33 -4.13 27.21 11.04
C LEU A 33 -3.22 27.66 12.19
N ALA A 34 -3.47 27.24 13.43
CA ALA A 34 -2.68 27.66 14.59
C ALA A 34 -1.27 27.05 14.60
N GLY A 35 -1.10 25.82 14.08
CA GLY A 35 0.21 25.17 13.98
C GLY A 35 1.14 25.79 12.92
N TYR A 36 0.57 26.34 11.84
CA TYR A 36 1.34 26.93 10.74
C TYR A 36 1.93 28.30 11.09
N LEU A 37 1.21 29.11 11.88
CA LEU A 37 1.66 30.44 12.28
C LEU A 37 2.74 30.41 13.39
N VAL A 38 2.78 29.35 14.21
CA VAL A 38 3.86 29.16 15.20
C VAL A 38 5.19 28.78 14.52
N TYR A 39 5.15 28.01 13.42
CA TYR A 39 6.35 27.63 12.67
C TYR A 39 7.01 28.81 11.92
N GLN A 40 6.21 29.77 11.44
CA GLN A 40 6.71 30.98 10.79
C GLN A 40 7.29 32.02 11.76
N ALA A 41 6.89 32.00 13.04
CA ALA A 41 7.37 32.96 14.03
C ALA A 41 8.73 32.58 14.66
N THR A 42 9.16 31.32 14.55
CA THR A 42 10.45 30.85 15.12
C THR A 42 11.57 30.75 14.09
N SER A 43 11.31 31.12 12.83
CA SER A 43 12.27 30.98 11.73
C SER A 43 12.53 32.33 11.07
N GLY A 44 13.23 33.22 11.79
CA GLY A 44 13.84 34.44 11.26
C GLY A 44 15.30 34.22 10.86
N PRO A 45 15.90 35.13 10.05
CA PRO A 45 16.72 34.75 8.91
C PRO A 45 18.22 35.01 9.08
N ASP A 46 19.06 34.10 8.58
CA ASP A 46 20.46 34.42 8.24
C ASP A 46 20.58 34.53 6.73
N GLY A 47 20.84 35.76 6.27
CA GLY A 47 20.95 36.12 4.86
C GLY A 47 22.37 35.97 4.32
N ASN A 48 22.47 35.66 3.03
CA ASN A 48 23.21 36.50 2.08
C ASN A 48 22.89 36.08 0.63
N GLU A 49 22.14 36.91 -0.09
CA GLU A 49 22.05 36.99 -1.56
C GLU A 49 22.20 38.49 -1.89
N PRO A 50 22.86 38.88 -3.00
CA PRO A 50 22.18 38.89 -4.31
C PRO A 50 23.12 38.49 -5.49
N ALA A 51 22.66 38.20 -6.72
CA ALA A 51 21.69 38.98 -7.50
C ALA A 51 20.93 38.21 -8.60
N ARG A 52 19.61 38.51 -8.62
CA ARG A 52 18.65 38.70 -9.73
C ARG A 52 19.13 38.46 -11.17
N SER A 53 18.37 37.66 -11.91
CA SER A 53 17.71 38.08 -13.17
C SER A 53 16.64 37.06 -13.64
N LEU A 54 15.49 37.59 -14.08
CA LEU A 54 14.42 36.92 -14.86
C LEU A 54 14.08 37.86 -16.05
N PRO A 55 13.22 37.48 -17.01
CA PRO A 55 13.40 36.45 -18.04
C PRO A 55 13.17 37.05 -19.45
N ALA A 56 13.29 36.27 -20.53
CA ALA A 56 12.81 36.68 -21.85
C ALA A 56 12.09 35.54 -22.58
N SER A 57 10.87 35.85 -23.02
CA SER A 57 9.98 35.09 -23.90
C SER A 57 10.41 35.21 -25.37
N SER A 58 10.08 34.20 -26.18
CA SER A 58 9.75 34.42 -27.60
C SER A 58 8.91 33.26 -28.15
N SER A 59 7.86 33.63 -28.88
CA SER A 59 7.02 32.74 -29.68
C SER A 59 6.61 33.44 -30.99
N ALA A 60 6.64 32.66 -32.08
CA ALA A 60 5.95 32.77 -33.39
C ALA A 60 6.45 33.87 -34.37
N SER A 61 6.40 33.76 -35.71
CA SER A 61 5.64 32.91 -36.64
C SER A 61 6.29 32.89 -38.04
N ALA A 62 5.98 31.88 -38.88
CA ALA A 62 5.71 32.05 -40.33
C ALA A 62 5.06 30.78 -40.95
N ASP A 63 3.87 30.97 -41.52
CA ASP A 63 3.05 30.15 -42.45
C ASP A 63 2.75 31.08 -43.68
N PRO A 64 2.04 30.71 -44.76
CA PRO A 64 1.64 29.40 -45.35
C PRO A 64 1.85 29.34 -46.90
N ASP A 65 1.54 28.20 -47.55
CA ASP A 65 0.55 28.12 -48.66
C ASP A 65 0.37 26.69 -49.22
N THR A 66 -0.89 26.37 -49.56
CA THR A 66 -1.47 25.11 -50.12
C THR A 66 -2.04 25.44 -51.53
N PRO A 67 -2.87 24.64 -52.28
CA PRO A 67 -3.29 23.22 -52.21
C PRO A 67 -3.40 22.47 -53.57
N SER A 68 -3.71 21.16 -53.53
CA SER A 68 -4.89 20.51 -54.21
C SER A 68 -4.62 19.07 -54.66
N GLY A 69 -5.59 18.17 -54.47
CA GLY A 69 -5.62 16.85 -55.11
C GLY A 69 -6.53 15.82 -54.45
N SER A 70 -7.80 15.82 -54.86
CA SER A 70 -8.91 14.92 -54.49
C SER A 70 -8.73 13.44 -54.88
N SER A 71 -9.29 12.50 -54.09
CA SER A 71 -10.38 11.58 -54.50
C SER A 71 -10.53 10.36 -53.56
N SER A 72 -11.76 10.10 -53.13
CA SER A 72 -12.25 8.77 -52.69
C SER A 72 -12.82 8.02 -53.92
N PRO A 73 -13.02 6.69 -53.85
CA PRO A 73 -14.36 6.22 -53.50
C PRO A 73 -14.43 4.90 -52.67
N SER A 74 -15.65 4.58 -52.27
CA SER A 74 -16.12 3.48 -51.43
C SER A 74 -16.34 2.12 -52.13
N SER A 75 -16.63 1.10 -51.29
CA SER A 75 -17.39 -0.17 -51.52
C SER A 75 -16.58 -1.37 -52.07
N SER A 76 -16.79 -2.64 -51.72
CA SER A 76 -17.94 -3.36 -51.11
C SER A 76 -17.53 -4.76 -50.58
N LEU A 77 -18.29 -5.20 -49.56
CA LEU A 77 -18.80 -6.55 -49.19
C LEU A 77 -18.33 -7.85 -49.90
N SER A 78 -18.00 -8.86 -49.08
CA SER A 78 -18.42 -10.29 -49.20
C SER A 78 -18.04 -11.00 -47.87
N SER A 79 -18.95 -11.31 -46.94
CA SER A 79 -19.88 -12.45 -46.82
C SER A 79 -19.25 -13.85 -46.83
N GLY A 80 -19.33 -14.56 -45.68
CA GLY A 80 -19.07 -16.01 -45.55
C GLY A 80 -18.75 -16.42 -44.11
N THR A 81 -19.76 -16.49 -43.22
CA THR A 81 -20.29 -17.75 -42.63
C THR A 81 -19.31 -18.56 -41.76
N ASP A 82 -19.50 -18.41 -40.44
CA ASP A 82 -19.26 -19.40 -39.38
C ASP A 82 -20.19 -20.62 -39.61
N PRO A 83 -19.87 -21.84 -39.15
CA PRO A 83 -20.13 -22.16 -37.73
C PRO A 83 -19.07 -23.06 -37.05
N SER A 84 -18.73 -22.66 -35.82
CA SER A 84 -18.73 -23.47 -34.58
C SER A 84 -18.87 -24.99 -34.69
N ASP A 85 -17.93 -25.71 -34.03
CA ASP A 85 -18.20 -27.04 -33.51
C ASP A 85 -17.64 -27.25 -32.09
N LYS A 86 -18.57 -27.51 -31.17
CA LYS A 86 -18.35 -28.11 -29.85
C LYS A 86 -18.57 -29.61 -29.99
N ALA A 87 -17.60 -30.42 -29.59
CA ALA A 87 -17.85 -31.83 -29.29
C ALA A 87 -17.57 -32.11 -27.81
N ARG A 88 -18.63 -32.55 -27.15
CA ARG A 88 -18.71 -33.06 -25.78
C ARG A 88 -18.99 -34.55 -25.94
N GLU A 89 -18.18 -35.41 -25.37
CA GLU A 89 -18.49 -36.84 -25.30
C GLU A 89 -18.68 -37.23 -23.83
N LYS A 90 -19.84 -37.84 -23.58
CA LYS A 90 -20.25 -38.49 -22.34
C LYS A 90 -20.33 -39.96 -22.69
N ASP A 91 -19.87 -40.82 -21.77
CA ASP A 91 -20.33 -42.19 -21.72
C ASP A 91 -20.78 -42.54 -20.30
N LYS A 92 -21.86 -43.33 -20.22
CA LYS A 92 -22.55 -43.81 -19.00
C LYS A 92 -22.82 -45.31 -19.15
N ASN A 93 -22.56 -46.09 -18.11
CA ASN A 93 -23.47 -47.08 -17.50
C ASN A 93 -22.79 -47.65 -16.22
N ASP A 94 -23.39 -47.53 -15.03
CA ASP A 94 -24.33 -48.47 -14.34
C ASP A 94 -23.64 -49.81 -13.94
N LYS A 95 -23.77 -50.42 -12.74
CA LYS A 95 -24.58 -50.21 -11.53
C LYS A 95 -24.14 -51.18 -10.39
N ASP A 96 -24.56 -50.86 -9.17
CA ASP A 96 -24.90 -51.72 -7.99
C ASP A 96 -23.86 -52.53 -7.18
N GLY A 97 -23.91 -52.39 -5.84
CA GLY A 97 -23.32 -53.35 -4.87
C GLY A 97 -23.06 -52.87 -3.43
N LYS A 98 -24.14 -52.77 -2.65
CA LYS A 98 -24.31 -52.60 -1.18
C LYS A 98 -23.31 -53.29 -0.21
N GLY A 99 -22.87 -52.57 0.83
CA GLY A 99 -22.82 -53.00 2.25
C GLY A 99 -21.53 -53.62 2.84
N GLY A 100 -21.04 -53.06 3.96
CA GLY A 100 -20.14 -53.76 4.90
C GLY A 100 -19.30 -52.82 5.78
N ASP A 101 -19.60 -52.78 7.08
CA ASP A 101 -18.78 -52.19 8.16
C ASP A 101 -17.37 -52.79 8.22
N ALA A 102 -16.36 -51.96 8.50
CA ALA A 102 -15.21 -52.31 9.33
C ALA A 102 -14.43 -51.05 9.71
N ASP A 103 -14.28 -50.86 11.02
CA ASP A 103 -13.25 -50.03 11.64
C ASP A 103 -11.87 -50.34 11.05
N ASP A 104 -11.11 -49.31 10.68
CA ASP A 104 -9.72 -49.27 11.14
C ASP A 104 -9.10 -47.88 11.10
N ASN A 105 -8.34 -47.64 12.15
CA ASN A 105 -7.66 -46.42 12.54
C ASN A 105 -6.31 -46.35 11.82
N ASP A 106 -6.13 -45.43 10.86
CA ASP A 106 -4.79 -44.90 10.55
C ASP A 106 -4.85 -43.49 9.97
N SER A 107 -4.43 -42.52 10.79
CA SER A 107 -4.25 -41.13 10.41
C SER A 107 -2.95 -40.96 9.61
N ALA A 108 -2.96 -41.40 8.35
CA ALA A 108 -1.91 -41.08 7.40
C ALA A 108 -2.08 -39.63 6.90
N THR A 109 -1.31 -38.72 7.51
CA THR A 109 -1.18 -37.33 7.06
C THR A 109 -0.53 -37.33 5.67
N LYS A 110 -1.34 -37.21 4.63
CA LYS A 110 -0.87 -37.08 3.24
C LYS A 110 -0.06 -35.79 3.13
N PRO A 111 1.23 -35.82 2.73
CA PRO A 111 1.98 -34.59 2.52
C PRO A 111 1.30 -33.84 1.37
N SER A 112 0.85 -32.61 1.65
CA SER A 112 0.61 -31.62 0.62
C SER A 112 1.85 -31.59 -0.27
N GLY A 113 1.70 -31.93 -1.55
CA GLY A 113 2.79 -32.01 -2.51
C GLY A 113 3.53 -30.67 -2.56
N GLY A 114 4.64 -30.60 -1.83
CA GLY A 114 5.51 -29.44 -1.78
C GLY A 114 5.98 -29.14 -3.19
N ARG A 115 5.68 -27.93 -3.65
CA ARG A 115 6.29 -27.40 -4.88
C ARG A 115 7.80 -27.62 -4.78
N PRO A 116 8.48 -28.11 -5.83
CA PRO A 116 9.92 -28.36 -5.79
C PRO A 116 10.63 -27.15 -5.18
N ALA A 117 11.55 -27.40 -4.24
CA ALA A 117 12.34 -26.34 -3.64
C ALA A 117 12.98 -25.53 -4.77
N ALA A 118 12.54 -24.27 -4.92
CA ALA A 118 12.91 -23.47 -6.06
C ALA A 118 14.43 -23.26 -6.05
N ASN A 119 15.13 -23.86 -7.00
CA ASN A 119 16.55 -23.61 -7.23
C ASN A 119 16.67 -22.23 -7.90
N GLY A 120 17.51 -21.36 -7.34
CA GLY A 120 17.70 -20.02 -7.86
C GLY A 120 18.67 -19.19 -7.01
N PRO A 121 19.00 -17.97 -7.44
CA PRO A 121 20.01 -17.14 -6.80
C PRO A 121 19.66 -16.71 -5.36
N LEU A 122 18.41 -16.89 -4.92
CA LEU A 122 17.94 -16.58 -3.57
C LEU A 122 17.54 -17.83 -2.78
N LYS A 123 18.00 -19.02 -3.21
CA LYS A 123 17.74 -20.26 -2.48
C LYS A 123 18.21 -20.14 -1.02
N GLY A 124 17.32 -20.48 -0.09
CA GLY A 124 17.59 -20.43 1.35
C GLY A 124 17.46 -19.04 1.96
N LYS A 125 17.13 -18.01 1.17
CA LYS A 125 16.83 -16.67 1.67
C LYS A 125 15.36 -16.52 2.04
N VAL A 126 15.10 -15.83 3.14
CA VAL A 126 13.76 -15.45 3.61
C VAL A 126 13.55 -13.97 3.36
N VAL A 127 12.51 -13.62 2.62
CA VAL A 127 12.10 -12.23 2.37
C VAL A 127 10.69 -12.02 2.90
N VAL A 128 10.51 -11.02 3.75
CA VAL A 128 9.18 -10.60 4.19
C VAL A 128 8.75 -9.38 3.37
N ILE A 129 7.55 -9.45 2.80
CA ILE A 129 6.93 -8.35 2.09
C ILE A 129 5.78 -7.82 2.93
N ASP A 130 5.78 -6.51 3.15
CA ASP A 130 4.77 -5.80 3.91
C ASP A 130 3.96 -4.91 2.96
N PRO A 131 2.84 -5.38 2.39
CA PRO A 131 1.95 -4.50 1.65
C PRO A 131 1.27 -3.55 2.65
N GLY A 132 1.59 -2.25 2.54
CA GLY A 132 1.10 -1.21 3.43
C GLY A 132 -0.42 -1.17 3.51
N HIS A 133 -0.93 -0.88 4.71
CA HIS A 133 -2.37 -0.79 5.03
C HIS A 133 -3.13 -2.11 4.79
N ASN A 134 -4.46 -2.07 4.91
CA ASN A 134 -5.34 -3.18 4.55
C ASN A 134 -6.59 -2.68 3.80
N PRO A 135 -7.10 -3.47 2.84
CA PRO A 135 -8.29 -3.09 2.08
C PRO A 135 -9.53 -2.80 2.94
N GLY A 136 -9.67 -3.42 4.11
CA GLY A 136 -10.83 -3.26 4.98
C GLY A 136 -10.72 -2.17 6.05
N ASN A 137 -9.54 -1.57 6.28
CA ASN A 137 -9.28 -0.65 7.40
C ASN A 137 -10.31 0.49 7.53
N PHE A 138 -10.82 1.02 6.41
CA PHE A 138 -11.82 2.11 6.42
C PHE A 138 -13.15 1.76 7.10
N ARG A 139 -13.43 0.48 7.37
CA ARG A 139 -14.62 0.00 8.11
C ARG A 139 -14.33 -0.30 9.59
N HIS A 140 -13.08 -0.19 10.02
CA HIS A 140 -12.57 -0.64 11.32
C HIS A 140 -11.81 0.48 12.04
N ALA A 141 -12.37 1.69 12.02
CA ALA A 141 -11.71 2.89 12.57
C ALA A 141 -11.35 2.74 14.05
N SER A 142 -12.20 2.10 14.86
CA SER A 142 -11.92 1.86 16.28
C SER A 142 -10.69 0.98 16.49
N GLU A 143 -10.55 -0.07 15.69
CA GLU A 143 -9.48 -1.05 15.82
C GLU A 143 -8.15 -0.49 15.34
N ILE A 144 -8.14 0.21 14.21
CA ILE A 144 -6.91 0.79 13.65
C ILE A 144 -6.43 2.03 14.42
N ASN A 145 -7.34 2.79 15.06
CA ASN A 145 -6.96 3.95 15.89
C ASN A 145 -6.46 3.55 17.30
N ARG A 146 -6.57 2.27 17.68
CA ARG A 146 -6.01 1.80 18.95
C ARG A 146 -4.50 2.05 18.97
N GLN A 147 -4.02 2.70 20.02
CA GLN A 147 -2.60 2.98 20.14
C GLN A 147 -1.79 1.69 20.35
N VAL A 148 -0.64 1.59 19.71
CA VAL A 148 0.37 0.53 19.86
C VAL A 148 1.73 1.14 20.19
N ASP A 149 2.59 0.35 20.81
CA ASP A 149 3.94 0.77 21.19
C ASP A 149 4.85 0.59 19.98
N ILE A 150 5.51 1.67 19.58
CA ILE A 150 6.45 1.69 18.44
C ILE A 150 7.91 1.76 18.90
N GLY A 151 8.16 1.44 20.17
CA GLY A 151 9.46 1.40 20.84
C GLY A 151 9.90 2.77 21.36
N THR A 152 9.72 3.82 20.56
CA THR A 152 10.08 5.20 20.93
C THR A 152 8.92 5.97 21.58
N ASN A 153 7.69 5.63 21.23
CA ASN A 153 6.45 6.30 21.63
C ASN A 153 5.24 5.41 21.28
N ARG A 154 4.03 5.98 21.38
CA ARG A 154 2.78 5.33 20.95
C ARG A 154 2.28 5.96 19.65
N LYS A 155 1.66 5.14 18.78
CA LYS A 155 1.03 5.56 17.52
C LYS A 155 -0.18 4.68 17.24
N GLU A 156 -1.03 5.08 16.30
CA GLU A 156 -2.16 4.28 15.83
C GLU A 156 -1.69 2.89 15.36
N CYS A 157 -2.53 1.88 15.57
CA CYS A 157 -2.29 0.51 15.15
C CYS A 157 -2.03 0.42 13.64
N ASP A 158 -2.90 1.04 12.84
CA ASP A 158 -2.74 1.13 11.39
C ASP A 158 -3.51 2.37 10.87
N THR A 159 -3.39 2.67 9.59
CA THR A 159 -4.20 3.71 8.93
C THR A 159 -4.87 3.14 7.68
N THR A 160 -5.80 3.89 7.09
CA THR A 160 -6.45 3.46 5.84
C THR A 160 -5.54 3.53 4.61
N GLY A 161 -4.42 4.26 4.71
CA GLY A 161 -3.64 4.72 3.57
C GLY A 161 -4.36 5.84 2.80
N THR A 162 -3.70 6.33 1.76
CA THR A 162 -4.27 7.33 0.84
C THR A 162 -5.05 6.67 -0.31
N SER A 163 -5.44 7.47 -1.29
CA SER A 163 -6.05 7.00 -2.54
C SER A 163 -5.67 7.93 -3.68
N THR A 164 -5.87 7.47 -4.91
CA THR A 164 -5.93 8.40 -6.03
C THR A 164 -7.19 9.26 -5.98
N ASN A 165 -7.23 10.32 -6.80
CA ASN A 165 -8.40 11.18 -6.92
C ASN A 165 -9.62 10.44 -7.51
N HIS A 166 -9.39 9.34 -8.23
CA HIS A 166 -10.42 8.46 -8.79
C HIS A 166 -10.74 7.23 -7.92
N GLY A 167 -10.27 7.20 -6.67
CA GLY A 167 -10.68 6.19 -5.70
C GLY A 167 -9.93 4.85 -5.75
N TYR A 168 -8.81 4.77 -6.48
CA TYR A 168 -7.90 3.62 -6.36
C TYR A 168 -7.11 3.75 -5.05
N THR A 169 -7.38 2.86 -4.09
CA THR A 169 -6.82 2.96 -2.74
C THR A 169 -5.38 2.46 -2.69
N GLU A 170 -4.58 3.05 -1.80
CA GLU A 170 -3.21 2.62 -1.54
C GLU A 170 -3.14 1.14 -1.18
N ALA A 171 -4.00 0.68 -0.26
CA ALA A 171 -4.05 -0.73 0.15
C ALA A 171 -4.29 -1.72 -1.03
N LYS A 172 -5.01 -1.30 -2.08
CA LYS A 172 -5.19 -2.12 -3.29
C LYS A 172 -3.94 -2.10 -4.17
N PHE A 173 -3.29 -0.94 -4.27
CA PHE A 173 -2.03 -0.77 -4.98
C PHE A 173 -0.91 -1.64 -4.36
N THR A 174 -0.68 -1.49 -3.06
CA THR A 174 0.40 -2.17 -2.34
C THR A 174 0.25 -3.68 -2.41
N LEU A 175 -0.97 -4.19 -2.23
CA LEU A 175 -1.26 -5.62 -2.29
C LEU A 175 -1.04 -6.21 -3.70
N ASP A 176 -1.37 -5.48 -4.76
CA ASP A 176 -1.10 -5.91 -6.15
C ASP A 176 0.40 -5.99 -6.43
N VAL A 177 1.16 -4.94 -6.07
CA VAL A 177 2.63 -4.93 -6.24
C VAL A 177 3.29 -6.02 -5.39
N ALA A 178 2.86 -6.22 -4.15
CA ALA A 178 3.38 -7.26 -3.27
C ALA A 178 3.20 -8.67 -3.85
N ARG A 179 2.01 -8.99 -4.38
CA ARG A 179 1.73 -10.29 -5.01
C ARG A 179 2.58 -10.54 -6.26
N LYS A 180 2.82 -9.49 -7.05
CA LYS A 180 3.75 -9.54 -8.18
C LYS A 180 5.18 -9.78 -7.71
N LEU A 181 5.62 -9.06 -6.68
CA LEU A 181 6.95 -9.21 -6.09
C LEU A 181 7.17 -10.62 -5.53
N ARG A 182 6.20 -11.18 -4.80
CA ARG A 182 6.22 -12.57 -4.32
C ARG A 182 6.46 -13.56 -5.44
N THR A 183 5.76 -13.40 -6.56
CA THR A 183 5.90 -14.28 -7.73
C THR A 183 7.33 -14.25 -8.27
N LEU A 184 7.93 -13.05 -8.37
CA LEU A 184 9.29 -12.86 -8.85
C LEU A 184 10.35 -13.43 -7.89
N LEU A 185 10.19 -13.23 -6.59
CA LEU A 185 11.13 -13.73 -5.58
C LEU A 185 11.06 -15.26 -5.43
N HIS A 186 9.86 -15.85 -5.49
CA HIS A 186 9.73 -17.30 -5.52
C HIS A 186 10.39 -17.92 -6.76
N LYS A 187 10.28 -17.28 -7.93
CA LYS A 187 10.98 -17.73 -9.14
C LYS A 187 12.50 -17.72 -8.97
N GLN A 188 13.02 -16.86 -8.09
CA GLN A 188 14.44 -16.78 -7.75
C GLN A 188 14.86 -17.71 -6.60
N GLY A 189 13.96 -18.49 -6.01
CA GLY A 189 14.28 -19.45 -4.96
C GLY A 189 14.08 -18.94 -3.52
N ALA A 190 13.59 -17.72 -3.33
CA ALA A 190 13.36 -17.19 -1.99
C ALA A 190 12.11 -17.82 -1.34
N THR A 191 12.20 -18.06 -0.03
CA THR A 191 11.03 -18.18 0.84
C THR A 191 10.46 -16.78 1.04
N VAL A 192 9.15 -16.63 0.81
CA VAL A 192 8.48 -15.32 0.89
C VAL A 192 7.34 -15.41 1.88
N GLU A 193 7.32 -14.51 2.84
CA GLU A 193 6.23 -14.33 3.80
C GLU A 193 5.61 -12.95 3.65
N PHE A 194 4.30 -12.85 3.88
CA PHE A 194 3.57 -11.59 3.88
C PHE A 194 3.21 -11.20 5.30
N THR A 195 3.23 -9.89 5.59
CA THR A 195 2.61 -9.39 6.82
C THR A 195 1.08 -9.49 6.76
N GLN A 196 0.49 -9.38 5.55
CA GLN A 196 -0.93 -9.59 5.25
C GLN A 196 -1.13 -9.88 3.77
N ASP A 197 -2.19 -10.63 3.39
CA ASP A 197 -2.54 -10.90 1.99
C ASP A 197 -3.99 -10.52 1.65
N GLY A 198 -4.53 -9.50 2.33
CA GLY A 198 -5.91 -9.03 2.14
C GLY A 198 -6.98 -9.98 2.66
N ASP A 199 -6.60 -10.91 3.53
CA ASP A 199 -7.42 -11.96 4.15
C ASP A 199 -7.94 -11.59 5.56
N ARG A 200 -7.48 -10.46 6.10
CA ARG A 200 -7.93 -9.92 7.39
C ARG A 200 -8.94 -8.77 7.20
N PRO A 201 -9.90 -8.61 8.12
CA PRO A 201 -10.82 -7.46 8.09
C PRO A 201 -10.10 -6.12 8.27
N TRP A 202 -9.04 -6.09 9.08
CA TRP A 202 -8.16 -4.94 9.34
C TRP A 202 -6.82 -5.43 9.91
N GLY A 203 -5.80 -4.55 9.91
CA GLY A 203 -4.46 -4.86 10.43
C GLY A 203 -3.76 -6.02 9.68
N PRO A 204 -2.56 -6.45 10.09
CA PRO A 204 -1.93 -6.28 11.39
C PRO A 204 -1.53 -4.84 11.72
N CYS A 205 -1.44 -4.55 13.01
CA CYS A 205 -0.88 -3.28 13.47
C CYS A 205 0.60 -3.15 13.08
N VAL A 206 1.12 -1.92 13.02
CA VAL A 206 2.51 -1.63 12.63
C VAL A 206 3.56 -2.33 13.49
N ASP A 207 3.29 -2.56 14.77
CA ASP A 207 4.15 -3.32 15.67
C ASP A 207 4.13 -4.83 15.37
N GLU A 208 2.96 -5.36 15.01
CA GLU A 208 2.82 -6.75 14.56
C GLU A 208 3.48 -6.98 13.20
N ARG A 209 3.37 -6.03 12.26
CA ARG A 209 4.08 -6.07 10.97
C ARG A 209 5.60 -6.15 11.16
N ALA A 210 6.17 -5.38 12.09
CA ALA A 210 7.60 -5.48 12.42
C ALA A 210 7.94 -6.84 13.05
N ARG A 211 7.11 -7.32 13.98
CA ARG A 211 7.30 -8.60 14.68
C ARG A 211 7.28 -9.80 13.73
N ILE A 212 6.44 -9.78 12.69
CA ILE A 212 6.40 -10.83 11.66
C ILE A 212 7.78 -10.96 10.99
N GLY A 213 8.36 -9.83 10.55
CA GLY A 213 9.71 -9.79 9.98
C GLY A 213 10.78 -10.38 10.89
N ASN A 214 10.74 -9.99 12.17
CA ASN A 214 11.72 -10.44 13.16
C ASN A 214 11.58 -11.94 13.46
N LYS A 215 10.35 -12.44 13.60
CA LYS A 215 10.06 -13.87 13.89
C LYS A 215 10.42 -14.79 12.74
N ALA A 216 10.28 -14.31 11.50
CA ALA A 216 10.67 -15.05 10.31
C ALA A 216 12.20 -15.16 10.15
N HIS A 217 12.98 -14.45 10.97
CA HIS A 217 14.43 -14.28 10.79
C HIS A 217 14.76 -13.84 9.35
N ALA A 218 13.94 -12.92 8.81
CA ALA A 218 14.05 -12.52 7.41
C ALA A 218 15.44 -11.94 7.10
N ASP A 219 16.01 -12.32 5.96
CA ASP A 219 17.25 -11.70 5.47
C ASP A 219 16.99 -10.26 4.99
N ALA A 220 15.78 -9.97 4.52
CA ALA A 220 15.34 -8.63 4.14
C ALA A 220 13.83 -8.46 4.31
N VAL A 221 13.42 -7.25 4.68
CA VAL A 221 12.01 -6.84 4.72
C VAL A 221 11.82 -5.60 3.84
N VAL A 222 10.79 -5.61 3.00
CA VAL A 222 10.37 -4.42 2.25
C VAL A 222 8.91 -4.11 2.54
N SER A 223 8.63 -2.88 2.97
CA SER A 223 7.28 -2.34 3.02
C SER A 223 6.96 -1.59 1.74
N ILE A 224 5.86 -1.91 1.09
CA ILE A 224 5.43 -1.29 -0.16
C ILE A 224 4.29 -0.33 0.14
N HIS A 225 4.46 0.93 -0.25
CA HIS A 225 3.51 2.02 -0.06
C HIS A 225 3.41 2.92 -1.30
N ALA A 226 2.45 3.83 -1.27
CA ALA A 226 2.41 4.99 -2.16
C ALA A 226 1.91 6.21 -1.39
N ASP A 227 2.49 7.38 -1.68
CA ASP A 227 2.32 8.57 -0.86
C ASP A 227 1.09 9.39 -1.29
N GLY A 228 0.69 10.35 -0.46
CA GLY A 228 -0.36 11.32 -0.74
C GLY A 228 0.09 12.74 -0.42
N SER A 229 0.45 13.50 -1.46
CA SER A 229 0.93 14.88 -1.35
C SER A 229 0.24 15.81 -2.37
N GLY A 230 0.42 17.13 -2.27
CA GLY A 230 -0.15 18.10 -3.22
C GLY A 230 0.20 17.82 -4.69
N ALA A 231 -0.65 18.27 -5.62
CA ALA A 231 -0.40 18.14 -7.06
C ALA A 231 0.92 18.80 -7.48
N GLY A 232 1.66 18.19 -8.41
CA GLY A 232 3.01 18.62 -8.80
C GLY A 232 4.13 17.92 -8.04
N ASN A 233 3.85 17.40 -6.84
CA ASN A 233 4.76 16.53 -6.11
C ASN A 233 4.70 15.13 -6.70
N ARG A 234 5.84 14.59 -7.12
CA ARG A 234 5.95 13.33 -7.87
C ARG A 234 7.23 12.58 -7.54
N GLY A 235 7.24 11.30 -7.86
CA GLY A 235 8.42 10.45 -7.80
C GLY A 235 8.47 9.56 -6.57
N TYR A 236 9.34 8.56 -6.63
CA TYR A 236 9.48 7.56 -5.58
C TYR A 236 10.46 8.00 -4.50
N HIS A 237 10.32 7.48 -3.29
CA HIS A 237 11.38 7.55 -2.29
C HIS A 237 11.44 6.28 -1.44
N VAL A 238 12.63 5.93 -0.96
CA VAL A 238 12.88 4.77 -0.11
C VAL A 238 13.23 5.27 1.29
N ILE A 239 12.42 4.90 2.26
CA ILE A 239 12.60 5.27 3.66
C ILE A 239 13.44 4.20 4.37
N MET A 240 14.52 4.63 5.01
CA MET A 240 15.49 3.81 5.71
C MET A 240 15.50 4.18 7.20
N PRO A 241 15.82 3.22 8.09
CA PRO A 241 15.90 3.50 9.53
C PRO A 241 17.09 4.39 9.84
N GLY A 242 16.85 5.47 10.57
CA GLY A 242 17.87 6.19 11.31
C GLY A 242 18.27 5.43 12.59
N LYS A 243 19.38 5.85 13.22
CA LYS A 243 19.84 5.25 14.47
C LYS A 243 18.90 5.65 15.62
N VAL A 244 18.26 4.66 16.22
CA VAL A 244 17.36 4.78 17.37
C VAL A 244 17.82 3.81 18.43
N ARG A 245 17.92 4.29 19.68
CA ARG A 245 18.08 3.49 20.90
C ARG A 245 17.22 4.10 22.00
N SER A 246 15.97 3.67 22.07
CA SER A 246 14.99 4.19 23.03
C SER A 246 13.86 3.18 23.22
N GLY A 247 13.39 3.05 24.47
CA GLY A 247 12.41 2.04 24.88
C GLY A 247 12.82 0.64 24.39
N SER A 248 11.94 -0.02 23.63
CA SER A 248 12.22 -1.34 23.04
C SER A 248 12.85 -1.29 21.64
N ALA A 249 13.06 -0.10 21.08
CA ALA A 249 13.66 0.08 19.75
C ALA A 249 15.19 0.21 19.83
N ASP A 250 15.89 -0.68 19.10
CA ASP A 250 17.32 -0.55 18.80
C ASP A 250 17.58 -0.89 17.33
N THR A 251 17.73 0.14 16.50
CA THR A 251 17.98 -0.03 15.06
C THR A 251 19.47 -0.12 14.73
N SER A 252 20.37 -0.05 15.71
CA SER A 252 21.81 0.16 15.48
C SER A 252 22.44 -0.93 14.61
N ALA A 253 21.99 -2.18 14.74
CA ALA A 253 22.48 -3.30 13.94
C ALA A 253 21.98 -3.28 12.48
N ILE A 254 20.86 -2.61 12.20
CA ILE A 254 20.20 -2.65 10.90
C ILE A 254 20.38 -1.38 10.08
N VAL A 255 20.87 -0.26 10.64
CA VAL A 255 21.06 1.00 9.90
C VAL A 255 21.93 0.79 8.65
N GLY A 256 23.11 0.18 8.80
CA GLY A 256 24.03 -0.07 7.68
C GLY A 256 23.44 -1.00 6.62
N PRO A 257 23.01 -2.23 6.99
CA PRO A 257 22.38 -3.16 6.06
C PRO A 257 21.12 -2.61 5.38
N SER A 258 20.27 -1.87 6.11
CA SER A 258 19.05 -1.27 5.54
C SER A 258 19.37 -0.13 4.60
N LYS A 259 20.44 0.65 4.84
CA LYS A 259 20.92 1.65 3.89
C LYS A 259 21.33 1.01 2.57
N GLU A 260 22.10 -0.08 2.63
CA GLU A 260 22.49 -0.79 1.41
C GLU A 260 21.26 -1.37 0.67
N LEU A 261 20.34 -2.02 1.40
CA LEU A 261 19.09 -2.51 0.84
C LEU A 261 18.31 -1.38 0.15
N GLY A 262 18.19 -0.22 0.81
CA GLY A 262 17.46 0.93 0.31
C GLY A 262 18.06 1.51 -0.96
N GLU A 263 19.38 1.71 -1.01
CA GLU A 263 20.09 2.19 -2.20
C GLU A 263 19.91 1.26 -3.40
N ARG A 264 19.96 -0.06 -3.18
CA ARG A 264 19.75 -1.05 -4.24
C ARG A 264 18.31 -1.06 -4.74
N VAL A 265 17.34 -1.01 -3.82
CA VAL A 265 15.92 -0.92 -4.17
C VAL A 265 15.66 0.35 -4.97
N ALA A 266 16.15 1.51 -4.53
CA ALA A 266 16.00 2.78 -5.24
C ALA A 266 16.58 2.73 -6.66
N GLY A 267 17.84 2.31 -6.81
CA GLY A 267 18.50 2.26 -8.11
C GLY A 267 17.85 1.29 -9.09
N LYS A 268 17.41 0.11 -8.61
CA LYS A 268 16.72 -0.88 -9.45
C LYS A 268 15.28 -0.51 -9.75
N PHE A 269 14.59 0.15 -8.83
CA PHE A 269 13.27 0.72 -9.06
C PHE A 269 13.31 1.78 -10.17
N LEU A 270 14.24 2.73 -10.08
CA LEU A 270 14.49 3.73 -11.13
C LEU A 270 14.76 3.06 -12.48
N SER A 271 15.69 2.10 -12.52
CA SER A 271 16.08 1.41 -13.76
C SER A 271 14.91 0.68 -14.41
N ALA A 272 14.06 0.01 -13.62
CA ALA A 272 12.95 -0.78 -14.14
C ALA A 272 11.74 0.07 -14.54
N THR A 273 11.44 1.13 -13.78
CA THR A 273 10.21 1.92 -13.95
C THR A 273 10.41 3.18 -14.79
N GLY A 274 11.62 3.74 -14.81
CA GLY A 274 11.89 5.08 -15.32
C GLY A 274 11.36 6.22 -14.42
N SER A 275 10.79 5.92 -13.26
CA SER A 275 10.27 6.94 -12.35
C SER A 275 11.40 7.70 -11.68
N ALA A 276 11.32 9.04 -11.71
CA ALA A 276 12.30 9.89 -11.05
C ALA A 276 12.20 9.76 -9.52
N PRO A 277 13.32 10.02 -8.80
CA PRO A 277 13.27 10.28 -7.36
C PRO A 277 12.27 11.38 -7.01
N SER A 278 11.72 11.31 -5.79
CA SER A 278 10.78 12.30 -5.27
C SER A 278 11.35 13.71 -5.33
N ASN A 279 10.55 14.65 -5.85
CA ASN A 279 10.88 16.08 -5.87
C ASN A 279 10.45 16.84 -4.61
N TYR A 280 9.90 16.15 -3.61
CA TYR A 280 9.33 16.76 -2.39
C TYR A 280 9.80 16.11 -1.08
N ILE A 281 10.38 14.91 -1.14
CA ILE A 281 10.98 14.19 -0.01
C ILE A 281 12.35 13.65 -0.45
N GLY A 282 13.31 13.58 0.49
CA GLY A 282 14.63 12.98 0.26
C GLY A 282 15.58 13.84 -0.59
N GLY A 283 15.31 15.14 -0.76
CA GLY A 283 16.23 16.09 -1.39
C GLY A 283 16.62 15.75 -2.83
N GLY A 284 15.73 15.09 -3.59
CA GLY A 284 15.99 14.66 -4.96
C GLY A 284 16.84 13.39 -5.10
N THR A 285 17.28 12.79 -3.98
CA THR A 285 18.04 11.53 -3.99
C THR A 285 17.13 10.30 -4.09
N GLY A 286 15.86 10.44 -3.68
CA GLY A 286 14.92 9.32 -3.55
C GLY A 286 15.20 8.46 -2.32
N LEU A 287 16.05 8.92 -1.41
CA LEU A 287 16.35 8.27 -0.14
C LEU A 287 15.96 9.19 1.02
N ASP A 288 15.26 8.62 1.99
CA ASP A 288 14.81 9.34 3.19
C ASP A 288 15.18 8.54 4.43
N THR A 289 15.78 9.17 5.44
CA THR A 289 16.19 8.48 6.68
C THR A 289 15.35 8.99 7.82
N ARG A 290 14.60 8.09 8.47
CA ARG A 290 13.60 8.44 9.47
C ARG A 290 13.72 7.64 10.76
N THR A 291 13.25 8.21 11.86
CA THR A 291 13.32 7.65 13.21
C THR A 291 11.94 7.53 13.89
N ASP A 292 10.85 7.79 13.17
CA ASP A 292 9.49 7.94 13.70
C ASP A 292 8.49 6.88 13.20
N LEU A 293 8.98 5.87 12.47
CA LEU A 293 8.16 4.79 11.89
C LEU A 293 8.32 3.51 12.70
N GLY A 294 7.26 3.09 13.40
CA GLY A 294 7.28 1.88 14.22
C GLY A 294 7.67 0.61 13.47
N GLY A 295 7.24 0.49 12.21
CA GLY A 295 7.63 -0.62 11.36
C GLY A 295 9.15 -0.70 11.12
N LEU A 296 9.88 0.43 11.15
CA LEU A 296 11.34 0.49 11.08
C LEU A 296 11.98 0.36 12.47
N ASN A 297 11.52 1.16 13.44
CA ASN A 297 12.09 1.24 14.78
C ASN A 297 12.08 -0.10 15.52
N LEU A 298 11.05 -0.93 15.30
CA LEU A 298 10.90 -2.23 15.93
C LEU A 298 11.53 -3.38 15.14
N SER A 299 12.12 -3.13 13.97
CA SER A 299 12.73 -4.20 13.18
C SER A 299 14.12 -4.55 13.70
N THR A 300 14.40 -5.85 13.79
CA THR A 300 15.72 -6.39 14.17
C THR A 300 16.45 -7.01 12.97
N VAL A 301 15.89 -6.88 11.77
CA VAL A 301 16.42 -7.37 10.49
C VAL A 301 16.48 -6.22 9.48
N PRO A 302 17.26 -6.30 8.40
CA PRO A 302 17.33 -5.24 7.40
C PRO A 302 15.95 -4.92 6.81
N LYS A 303 15.51 -3.65 6.93
CA LYS A 303 14.17 -3.24 6.50
C LYS A 303 14.14 -1.84 5.89
N VAL A 304 13.36 -1.69 4.81
CA VAL A 304 13.07 -0.40 4.18
C VAL A 304 11.59 -0.28 3.82
N PHE A 305 11.13 0.96 3.62
CA PHE A 305 9.84 1.26 2.99
C PHE A 305 10.12 1.83 1.62
N ILE A 306 9.31 1.50 0.61
CA ILE A 306 9.30 2.20 -0.66
C ILE A 306 7.94 2.86 -0.88
N GLU A 307 7.96 4.18 -0.99
CA GLU A 307 6.85 4.99 -1.47
C GLU A 307 6.98 5.09 -2.99
N CYS A 308 6.12 4.37 -3.71
CA CYS A 308 6.30 4.13 -5.15
C CYS A 308 5.98 5.36 -6.04
N GLY A 309 5.34 6.38 -5.48
CA GLY A 309 4.89 7.59 -6.17
C GLY A 309 3.78 8.30 -5.37
N ASN A 310 3.35 9.48 -5.82
CA ASN A 310 2.28 10.24 -5.19
C ASN A 310 0.91 9.92 -5.82
N MET A 311 0.01 9.25 -5.08
CA MET A 311 -1.34 8.90 -5.56
C MET A 311 -2.20 10.12 -5.90
N ARG A 312 -1.89 11.30 -5.37
CA ARG A 312 -2.67 12.54 -5.56
C ARG A 312 -2.23 13.37 -6.77
N ASP A 313 -1.10 13.05 -7.39
CA ASP A 313 -0.66 13.66 -8.64
C ASP A 313 -1.10 12.83 -9.85
N ALA A 314 -1.65 13.48 -10.87
CA ALA A 314 -2.24 12.79 -12.02
C ALA A 314 -1.22 11.98 -12.85
N LYS A 315 0.05 12.38 -12.88
CA LYS A 315 1.08 11.65 -13.65
C LYS A 315 1.52 10.40 -12.90
N ASP A 316 1.75 10.49 -11.60
CA ASP A 316 2.04 9.32 -10.78
C ASP A 316 0.82 8.39 -10.69
N GLU A 317 -0.39 8.92 -10.55
CA GLU A 317 -1.64 8.14 -10.61
C GLU A 317 -1.72 7.29 -11.89
N ALA A 318 -1.40 7.86 -13.07
CA ALA A 318 -1.41 7.12 -14.33
C ALA A 318 -0.44 5.92 -14.32
N LEU A 319 0.70 6.05 -13.63
CA LEU A 319 1.66 4.96 -13.45
C LEU A 319 1.15 3.94 -12.43
N LEU A 320 0.72 4.39 -11.25
CA LEU A 320 0.29 3.53 -10.14
C LEU A 320 -0.95 2.71 -10.51
N THR A 321 -1.85 3.24 -11.34
CA THR A 321 -3.05 2.54 -11.84
C THR A 321 -2.76 1.61 -13.02
N SER A 322 -1.60 1.73 -13.68
CA SER A 322 -1.19 0.85 -14.78
C SER A 322 -0.69 -0.52 -14.30
N PRO A 323 -1.34 -1.64 -14.70
CA PRO A 323 -0.87 -2.98 -14.34
C PRO A 323 0.53 -3.30 -14.86
N ALA A 324 0.88 -2.79 -16.04
CA ALA A 324 2.20 -3.00 -16.64
C ALA A 324 3.29 -2.24 -15.86
N TRP A 325 2.99 -1.03 -15.40
CA TRP A 325 3.94 -0.28 -14.57
C TRP A 325 4.11 -0.92 -13.18
N ARG A 326 3.02 -1.39 -12.55
CA ARG A 326 3.12 -2.15 -11.29
C ARG A 326 3.96 -3.41 -11.40
N GLN A 327 3.95 -4.07 -12.56
CA GLN A 327 4.87 -5.18 -12.83
C GLN A 327 6.34 -4.73 -12.89
N LYS A 328 6.63 -3.58 -13.50
CA LYS A 328 7.98 -2.98 -13.52
C LYS A 328 8.44 -2.56 -12.12
N ALA A 329 7.54 -1.96 -11.33
CA ALA A 329 7.80 -1.62 -9.93
C ALA A 329 8.19 -2.86 -9.12
N ALA A 330 7.40 -3.93 -9.20
CA ALA A 330 7.72 -5.21 -8.55
C ALA A 330 9.05 -5.80 -9.04
N GLN A 331 9.35 -5.69 -10.35
CA GLN A 331 10.63 -6.14 -10.91
C GLN A 331 11.82 -5.36 -10.32
N GLY A 332 11.75 -4.03 -10.27
CA GLY A 332 12.80 -3.19 -9.69
C GLY A 332 13.03 -3.49 -8.20
N ILE A 333 11.95 -3.66 -7.42
CA ILE A 333 12.07 -4.04 -6.00
C ILE A 333 12.73 -5.43 -5.88
N SER A 334 12.30 -6.40 -6.70
CA SER A 334 12.84 -7.76 -6.68
C SER A 334 14.33 -7.79 -6.99
N GLU A 335 14.78 -7.05 -7.99
CA GLU A 335 16.19 -6.94 -8.36
C GLU A 335 17.02 -6.23 -7.30
N GLY A 336 16.46 -5.21 -6.63
CA GLY A 336 17.12 -4.51 -5.53
C GLY A 336 17.38 -5.45 -4.35
N ILE A 337 16.35 -6.21 -3.94
CA ILE A 337 16.45 -7.24 -2.90
C ILE A 337 17.44 -8.32 -3.30
N ALA A 338 17.36 -8.83 -4.54
CA ALA A 338 18.27 -9.88 -5.00
C ALA A 338 19.72 -9.40 -5.02
N GLY A 339 19.97 -8.15 -5.43
CA GLY A 339 21.30 -7.55 -5.40
C GLY A 339 21.86 -7.37 -3.98
N PHE A 340 20.99 -7.18 -2.99
CA PHE A 340 21.37 -7.10 -1.58
C PHE A 340 21.71 -8.49 -1.01
N LEU A 341 20.89 -9.49 -1.29
CA LEU A 341 20.96 -10.82 -0.66
C LEU A 341 22.00 -11.78 -1.26
N ARG A 342 22.53 -11.47 -2.44
CA ARG A 342 23.51 -12.31 -3.17
C ARG A 342 24.98 -11.99 -2.85
N LYS A 343 25.21 -11.18 -1.83
CA LYS A 343 26.57 -10.91 -1.33
C LYS A 343 27.04 -12.01 -0.40
#